data_AF-A0AB37GIC3-F1
#
_entry.id   AF-A0AB37GIC3-F1
#
_cell.length_a   1.000
_cell.length_b   1.000
_cell.length_c   1.000
_cell.angle_alpha   90.00
_cell.angle_beta   90.00
_cell.angle_gamma   90.00
#
_symmetry.space_group_name_H-M   'P 1'
#
loop_
_entity.id
_entity.type
_entity.pdbx_description
1 polymer ?
#
loop_
_entity_poly.entity_id
_entity_poly.type
_entity_poly.pdbx_seq_one_letter_code
_entity_poly.pdbx_strand_id
1 'polypeptide(L)'
;MGRLILLLFIILVVVMLWKAFGPGSRGNGMRRISAPQPEPRPLAPDDDPEFLWKLKKAEFDRRKREQELQERREREQDDNPDNPGETD
;
A
#
# COMPACT_ATOMS: atom_id res chain seq x y z
N MET A 1 -37.57 -8.52 -18.89
CA MET A 1 -36.34 -8.59 -19.70
C MET A 1 -35.15 -7.87 -19.08
N GLY A 2 -35.28 -6.66 -18.51
CA GLY A 2 -34.14 -5.93 -17.89
C GLY A 2 -33.50 -6.60 -16.67
N ARG A 3 -34.26 -7.40 -15.89
CA ARG A 3 -33.73 -8.13 -14.72
C ARG A 3 -32.66 -9.17 -15.09
N LEU A 4 -32.76 -9.80 -16.26
CA LEU A 4 -31.76 -10.78 -16.74
C LEU A 4 -30.44 -10.10 -17.11
N ILE A 5 -30.51 -8.93 -17.74
CA ILE A 5 -29.34 -8.13 -18.10
C ILE A 5 -28.61 -7.67 -16.84
N LEU A 6 -29.35 -7.21 -15.83
CA LEU A 6 -28.79 -6.80 -14.56
C LEU A 6 -28.08 -7.97 -13.84
N LEU A 7 -28.71 -9.15 -13.80
CA LEU A 7 -28.12 -10.35 -13.21
C LEU A 7 -26.84 -10.78 -13.93
N LEU A 8 -26.84 -10.76 -15.27
CA LEU A 8 -25.66 -11.08 -16.07
C LEU A 8 -24.51 -10.09 -15.81
N PHE A 9 -24.83 -8.81 -15.68
CA PHE A 9 -23.83 -7.78 -15.38
C PHE A 9 -23.22 -7.95 -14.00
N ILE A 10 -24.03 -8.28 -12.99
CA ILE A 10 -23.57 -8.57 -11.63
C ILE A 10 -22.62 -9.78 -11.62
N ILE A 11 -23.00 -10.87 -12.30
CA ILE A 11 -22.15 -12.07 -12.40
C ILE A 11 -20.81 -11.73 -13.06
N LEU A 12 -20.83 -10.95 -14.15
CA LEU A 12 -19.62 -10.52 -14.84
C LEU A 12 -18.68 -9.74 -13.93
N VAL A 13 -19.21 -8.79 -13.15
CA VAL A 13 -18.42 -8.02 -12.19
C VAL A 13 -17.83 -8.93 -11.11
N VAL A 14 -18.62 -9.82 -10.51
CA VAL A 14 -18.14 -10.77 -9.49
C VAL A 14 -17.01 -11.66 -10.03
N VAL A 15 -17.13 -12.14 -11.26
CA VAL A 15 -16.09 -12.96 -11.92
C VAL A 15 -14.81 -12.14 -12.13
N MET A 16 -14.92 -10.88 -12.55
CA MET A 16 -13.76 -9.99 -12.71
C MET A 16 -13.05 -9.73 -11.39
N LEU A 17 -13.79 -9.46 -10.30
CA LEU A 17 -13.20 -9.29 -8.97
C LEU A 17 -12.53 -10.57 -8.49
N TRP A 18 -13.17 -11.73 -8.69
CA TRP A 18 -12.56 -13.01 -8.33
C TRP A 18 -11.30 -13.32 -9.16
N LYS A 19 -11.28 -12.94 -10.44
CA LYS A 19 -10.09 -13.11 -11.28
C LYS A 19 -8.95 -12.14 -10.92
N ALA A 20 -9.28 -10.92 -10.48
CA ALA A 20 -8.30 -9.92 -10.09
C ALA A 20 -7.73 -10.15 -8.69
N PHE A 21 -8.59 -10.45 -7.72
CA PHE A 21 -8.26 -10.54 -6.29
C PHE A 21 -8.26 -11.97 -5.74
N GLY A 22 -8.63 -12.97 -6.53
CA GLY A 22 -8.68 -14.36 -6.09
C GLY A 22 -7.29 -14.91 -5.76
N PRO A 23 -7.19 -15.87 -4.80
CA PRO A 23 -5.92 -16.40 -4.27
C PRO A 23 -5.02 -17.12 -5.30
N GLY A 24 -5.46 -17.28 -6.56
CA GLY A 24 -4.65 -17.81 -7.68
C GLY A 24 -4.24 -16.78 -8.74
N SER A 25 -4.66 -15.51 -8.61
CA SER A 25 -4.38 -14.44 -9.60
C SER A 25 -2.89 -14.08 -9.68
N ARG A 26 -2.12 -14.33 -8.62
CA ARG A 26 -0.67 -14.15 -8.60
C ARG A 26 0.10 -15.20 -9.43
N GLY A 27 -0.56 -16.26 -9.95
CA GLY A 27 0.12 -17.40 -10.57
C GLY A 27 -0.32 -17.81 -11.98
N ASN A 28 -1.54 -17.54 -12.45
CA ASN A 28 -2.03 -18.14 -13.70
C ASN A 28 -2.34 -17.14 -14.83
N GLY A 29 -1.29 -16.82 -15.60
CA GLY A 29 -1.09 -17.55 -16.86
C GLY A 29 -2.05 -17.32 -18.03
N MET A 30 -2.79 -16.21 -18.12
CA MET A 30 -3.61 -15.92 -19.33
C MET A 30 -2.85 -15.23 -20.47
N ARG A 31 -1.53 -15.20 -20.42
CA ARG A 31 -0.68 -14.93 -21.58
C ARG A 31 0.50 -15.86 -21.46
N ARG A 32 0.69 -16.76 -22.43
CA ARG A 32 1.95 -17.20 -23.06
C ARG A 32 1.67 -18.52 -23.79
N ILE A 33 0.96 -18.43 -24.92
CA ILE A 33 0.90 -19.53 -25.88
C ILE A 33 2.29 -19.84 -26.48
N SER A 34 3.27 -18.93 -26.43
CA SER A 34 4.65 -19.21 -26.86
C SER A 34 5.69 -18.23 -26.28
N ALA A 35 5.97 -18.23 -24.98
CA ALA A 35 7.27 -17.70 -24.58
C ALA A 35 7.86 -18.51 -23.42
N PRO A 36 9.18 -18.81 -23.48
CA PRO A 36 9.89 -19.37 -22.34
C PRO A 36 9.64 -18.46 -21.15
N GLN A 37 9.26 -19.06 -20.01
CA GLN A 37 9.25 -18.33 -18.75
C GLN A 37 10.66 -17.73 -18.60
N PRO A 38 10.78 -16.41 -18.32
CA PRO A 38 12.07 -15.91 -17.91
C PRO A 38 12.43 -16.69 -16.65
N GLU A 39 13.51 -17.46 -16.71
CA GLU A 39 14.13 -18.00 -15.51
C GLU A 39 14.23 -16.86 -14.50
N PRO A 40 13.99 -17.12 -13.20
CA PRO A 40 14.14 -16.09 -12.18
C PRO A 40 15.55 -15.54 -12.32
N ARG A 41 15.66 -14.39 -12.98
CA ARG A 41 16.91 -13.65 -13.07
C ARG A 41 17.30 -13.44 -11.62
N PRO A 42 18.55 -13.75 -11.23
CA PRO A 42 19.05 -13.36 -9.93
C PRO A 42 18.76 -11.86 -9.79
N LEU A 43 17.76 -11.52 -8.98
CA LEU A 43 17.39 -10.15 -8.71
C LEU A 43 18.66 -9.50 -8.16
N ALA A 44 19.07 -8.38 -8.74
CA ALA A 44 20.09 -7.59 -8.09
C ALA A 44 19.57 -7.27 -6.68
N PRO A 45 20.42 -7.22 -5.64
CA PRO A 45 19.97 -6.95 -4.26
C PRO A 45 19.09 -5.69 -4.12
N ASP A 46 19.18 -4.76 -5.07
CA ASP A 46 18.39 -3.52 -5.13
C ASP A 46 16.92 -3.71 -5.59
N ASP A 47 16.58 -4.83 -6.23
CA ASP A 47 15.25 -5.11 -6.78
C ASP A 47 14.42 -6.04 -5.88
N ASP A 48 14.91 -6.38 -4.68
CA ASP A 48 14.20 -7.26 -3.75
C ASP A 48 12.96 -6.57 -3.16
N PRO A 49 11.75 -7.09 -3.40
CA PRO A 49 10.52 -6.45 -2.94
C PRO A 49 10.43 -6.37 -1.40
N GLU A 50 11.07 -7.29 -0.70
CA GLU A 50 11.18 -7.30 0.76
C GLU A 50 12.03 -6.15 1.29
N PHE A 51 13.12 -5.79 0.60
CA PHE A 51 13.99 -4.68 1.01
C PHE A 51 13.29 -3.33 0.85
N LEU A 52 12.64 -3.11 -0.30
CA LEU A 52 11.85 -1.90 -0.56
C LEU A 52 10.72 -1.72 0.46
N TRP A 53 10.07 -2.81 0.87
CA TRP A 53 9.04 -2.78 1.89
C TRP A 53 9.60 -2.38 3.26
N LYS A 54 10.74 -2.94 3.66
CA LYS A 54 11.43 -2.59 4.92
C LYS A 54 11.85 -1.12 4.95
N LEU A 55 12.39 -0.60 3.85
CA LEU A 55 12.78 0.82 3.74
C LEU A 55 11.58 1.75 3.88
N LYS A 56 10.49 1.47 3.13
CA LYS A 56 9.25 2.26 3.21
C LYS A 56 8.65 2.24 4.61
N LYS A 57 8.67 1.08 5.27
CA LYS A 57 8.18 0.94 6.64
C LYS A 57 9.03 1.75 7.63
N ALA A 58 10.35 1.71 7.49
CA ALA A 58 11.27 2.47 8.33
C ALA A 58 11.07 3.99 8.18
N GLU A 59 10.83 4.48 6.96
CA GLU A 59 10.54 5.90 6.72
C GLU A 59 9.22 6.34 7.39
N PHE A 60 8.18 5.52 7.28
CA PHE A 60 6.90 5.79 7.94
C PHE A 60 7.04 5.82 9.46
N ASP A 61 7.74 4.83 10.03
CA ASP A 61 7.98 4.76 11.47
C ASP A 61 8.78 5.95 11.98
N ARG A 62 9.76 6.41 11.19
CA ARG A 62 10.55 7.61 11.51
C ARG A 62 9.68 8.86 11.53
N ARG A 63 8.89 9.10 10.48
CA ARG A 63 7.99 10.26 10.41
C ARG A 63 6.97 10.26 11.56
N LYS A 64 6.43 9.10 11.92
CA LYS A 64 5.49 8.98 13.04
C LYS A 64 6.14 9.36 14.37
N ARG A 65 7.38 8.92 14.63
CA ARG A 65 8.11 9.27 15.86
C ARG A 65 8.44 10.77 15.92
N GLU A 66 8.84 11.36 14.79
CA GLU A 66 9.12 12.79 14.70
C GLU A 66 7.85 13.61 15.01
N GLN A 67 6.70 13.21 14.47
CA GLN A 67 5.41 13.84 14.77
C GLN A 67 5.03 13.72 16.25
N GLU A 68 5.18 12.54 16.85
CA GLU A 68 4.86 12.34 18.27
C GLU A 68 5.76 13.20 19.18
N LEU A 69 7.05 13.30 18.86
CA LEU A 69 7.98 14.18 19.58
C LEU A 69 7.62 15.65 19.44
N GLN A 70 7.18 16.06 18.24
CA GLN A 70 6.75 17.43 18.00
C GLN A 70 5.47 17.74 18.76
N GLU A 71 4.47 16.86 18.73
CA GLU A 71 3.22 17.02 19.49
C GLU A 71 3.49 17.05 21.00
N ARG A 72 4.40 16.22 21.50
CA ARG A 72 4.82 16.27 22.92
C ARG A 72 5.44 17.62 23.27
N ARG A 73 6.33 18.15 22.42
CA ARG A 73 6.92 19.48 22.62
C ARG A 73 5.89 20.60 22.58
N GLU A 74 4.93 20.53 21.64
CA GLU A 74 3.86 21.51 21.55
C GLU A 74 2.98 21.50 22.80
N ARG A 75 2.62 20.31 23.32
CA ARG A 75 1.88 20.19 24.59
C ARG A 75 2.68 20.71 25.78
N GLU A 76 3.96 20.36 25.87
CA GLU A 76 4.86 20.87 26.93
C GLU A 76 5.04 22.40 26.84
N GLN A 77 4.98 22.98 25.64
CA GLN A 77 5.07 24.42 25.43
C GLN A 77 3.77 25.15 25.77
N ASP A 78 2.61 24.55 25.46
CA ASP A 78 1.27 25.07 25.81
C ASP A 78 1.01 24.99 27.31
N ASP A 79 1.49 23.93 27.97
CA ASP A 79 1.38 23.71 29.41
C ASP A 79 2.39 24.54 30.24
N ASN A 80 3.27 25.33 29.62
CA ASN A 80 4.25 26.17 30.33
C ASN A 80 3.67 27.57 30.64
N PRO A 81 3.23 27.85 31.88
CA PRO A 81 2.56 29.11 32.24
C PRO A 81 3.48 30.34 32.27
N ASP A 82 4.80 30.14 32.18
CA ASP A 82 5.80 31.21 32.28
C ASP A 82 6.30 31.74 30.91
N ASN A 83 5.70 31.32 29.80
CA ASN A 83 6.03 31.83 28.47
C ASN A 83 4.95 32.81 27.96
N PRO A 84 5.06 34.13 28.24
CA PRO A 84 4.16 35.12 27.65
C PRO A 84 4.43 35.15 26.14
N GLY A 85 3.54 34.52 25.37
CA GLY A 85 3.64 34.47 23.92
C GLY A 85 3.96 35.84 23.33
N GLU A 86 5.02 35.87 22.53
CA GLU A 86 5.42 37.00 21.70
C GLU A 86 4.26 37.31 20.76
N THR A 87 3.49 38.35 21.10
CA THR A 87 2.42 38.90 20.28
C THR A 87 3.07 39.75 19.18
N ASP A 88 3.05 39.26 17.95
CA ASP A 88 3.21 40.07 16.72
C ASP A 88 1.86 40.58 16.23
#